data_AF-A0A7K9PZ68-F1
#
_entry.id   AF-A0A7K9PZ68-F1
#
_cell.length_a   1.000
_cell.length_b   1.000
_cell.length_c   1.000
_cell.angle_alpha   90.00
_cell.angle_beta   90.00
_cell.angle_gamma   90.00
#
_symmetry.space_group_name_H-M   'P 1'
#
loop_
_entity.id
_entity.type
_entity.pdbx_description
1 polymer ?
#
loop_
_entity_poly.entity_id
_entity_poly.type
_entity_poly.pdbx_seq_one_letter_code
_entity_poly.pdbx_strand_id
1 'polypeptide(L)'
;IAKDPAKIVLPIQQEYFEWSFATCAPLQSALQNFSRQIAYHLPSRKLLQLAKSTRLSLQPKNNRVLLQGPTVFTDGSGRTGKAIVTWRDESGWQMLEGHKSGSAQLVELRAVAMAFQRLSHVPSNLVTDSAYVADITQRLDCSLLKEVNNAALFSLLKALWCTIQNRVHPYYVLHIRSHTSLPGFIAEGNARDDKLANPAWVMPQPDKLAQAKASHNFFHQGSRALQKQFSLTSTEARNIISSC
;
A
#
# COMPACT_ATOMS: atom_id res chain seq x y z
N ILE A 1 -17.87 46.55 13.04
CA ILE A 1 -17.23 45.36 13.68
C ILE A 1 -18.23 44.23 13.60
N ALA A 2 -17.95 43.18 12.82
CA ALA A 2 -18.82 42.01 12.75
C ALA A 2 -18.80 41.31 14.13
N LYS A 3 -19.97 40.98 14.66
CA LYS A 3 -20.09 40.21 15.90
C LYS A 3 -19.97 38.73 15.56
N ASP A 4 -19.23 37.99 16.38
CA ASP A 4 -19.22 36.53 16.29
C ASP A 4 -20.64 35.96 16.40
N PRO A 5 -20.91 34.79 15.81
CA PRO A 5 -22.19 34.09 15.96
C PRO A 5 -22.38 33.60 17.39
N ALA A 6 -23.63 33.47 17.86
CA ALA A 6 -23.92 32.95 19.21
C ALA A 6 -23.47 31.49 19.39
N LYS A 7 -23.43 30.74 18.28
CA LYS A 7 -23.17 29.30 18.24
C LYS A 7 -22.60 28.91 16.89
N ILE A 8 -21.59 28.05 16.88
CA ILE A 8 -21.12 27.34 15.69
C ILE A 8 -21.66 25.92 15.74
N VAL A 9 -22.24 25.46 14.64
CA VAL A 9 -22.77 24.12 14.50
C VAL A 9 -21.91 23.36 13.50
N LEU A 10 -21.29 22.28 13.94
CA LEU A 10 -20.47 21.43 13.09
C LEU A 10 -21.18 20.10 12.81
N PRO A 11 -21.28 19.68 11.54
CA PRO A 11 -21.93 18.42 11.15
C PRO A 11 -21.02 17.21 11.35
N ILE A 12 -20.30 17.15 12.47
CA ILE A 12 -19.36 16.09 12.83
C ILE A 12 -19.63 15.62 14.27
N GLN A 13 -19.07 14.48 14.66
CA GLN A 13 -19.08 14.06 16.06
C GLN A 13 -18.07 14.88 16.89
N GLN A 14 -18.32 14.98 18.19
CA GLN A 14 -17.51 15.77 19.11
C GLN A 14 -16.05 15.29 19.14
N GLU A 15 -15.84 13.97 19.19
CA GLU A 15 -14.53 13.34 19.28
C GLU A 15 -13.64 13.71 18.08
N TYR A 16 -14.25 13.86 16.89
CA TYR A 16 -13.54 14.29 15.69
C TYR A 16 -13.13 15.75 15.74
N PHE A 17 -13.98 16.62 16.29
CA PHE A 17 -13.62 18.01 16.46
C PHE A 17 -12.48 18.15 17.47
N GLU A 18 -12.55 17.47 18.61
CA GLU A 18 -11.52 17.51 19.64
C GLU A 18 -10.16 17.05 19.10
N TRP A 19 -10.13 15.93 18.36
CA TRP A 19 -8.91 15.46 17.70
C TRP A 19 -8.38 16.48 16.66
N SER A 20 -9.28 17.01 15.81
CA SER A 20 -8.89 17.99 14.79
C SER A 20 -8.36 19.28 15.42
N PHE A 21 -9.01 19.73 16.50
CA PHE A 21 -8.61 20.91 17.26
C PHE A 21 -7.25 20.69 17.92
N ALA A 22 -6.98 19.50 18.48
CA ALA A 22 -5.68 19.19 19.07
C ALA A 22 -4.53 19.11 18.05
N THR A 23 -4.83 18.78 16.78
CA THR A 23 -3.80 18.47 15.76
C THR A 23 -3.67 19.51 14.65
N CYS A 24 -4.57 20.50 14.58
CA CYS A 24 -4.60 21.50 13.52
C CYS A 24 -4.37 22.92 14.07
N ALA A 25 -3.12 23.40 14.01
CA ALA A 25 -2.77 24.77 14.43
C ALA A 25 -3.61 25.86 13.73
N PRO A 26 -3.90 25.81 12.41
CA PRO A 26 -4.80 26.78 11.78
C PRO A 26 -6.20 26.81 12.38
N LEU A 27 -6.75 25.65 12.76
CA LEU A 27 -8.08 25.56 13.39
C LEU A 27 -8.05 26.15 14.81
N GLN A 28 -6.98 25.89 15.57
CA GLN A 28 -6.76 26.51 16.88
C GLN A 28 -6.70 28.03 16.76
N SER A 29 -5.92 28.56 15.81
CA SER A 29 -5.83 29.99 15.56
C SER A 29 -7.16 30.60 15.12
N ALA A 30 -7.91 29.92 14.25
CA ALA A 30 -9.21 30.40 13.77
C ALA A 30 -10.26 30.52 14.89
N LEU A 31 -10.15 29.70 15.94
CA LEU A 31 -11.09 29.66 17.06
C LEU A 31 -10.54 30.28 18.35
N GLN A 32 -9.32 30.82 18.35
CA GLN A 32 -8.61 31.28 19.55
C GLN A 32 -9.41 32.26 20.40
N ASN A 33 -10.18 33.16 19.77
CA ASN A 33 -10.98 34.19 20.46
C ASN A 33 -12.47 33.83 20.54
N PHE A 34 -12.88 32.68 20.01
CA PHE A 34 -14.27 32.25 20.06
C PHE A 34 -14.58 31.66 21.44
N SER A 35 -15.31 32.43 22.25
CA SER A 35 -15.69 32.07 23.63
C SER A 35 -17.11 31.52 23.77
N ARG A 36 -17.80 31.33 22.64
CA ARG A 36 -19.22 30.93 22.61
C ARG A 36 -19.37 29.43 22.35
N GLN A 37 -20.61 28.96 22.14
CA GLN A 37 -20.89 27.53 22.07
C GLN A 37 -20.50 26.92 20.71
N ILE A 38 -19.79 25.79 20.74
CA ILE A 38 -19.67 24.87 19.60
C ILE A 38 -20.59 23.68 19.87
N ALA A 39 -21.43 23.33 18.90
CA ALA A 39 -22.28 22.14 18.98
C ALA A 39 -22.04 21.19 17.82
N TYR A 40 -22.20 19.91 18.11
CA TYR A 40 -21.90 18.80 17.23
C TYR A 40 -23.22 18.09 16.90
N HIS A 41 -23.78 18.36 15.72
CA HIS A 41 -24.97 17.63 15.29
C HIS A 41 -24.97 17.38 13.79
N LEU A 42 -25.17 16.12 13.41
CA LEU A 42 -25.35 15.75 12.01
C LEU A 42 -26.71 16.28 11.51
N PRO A 43 -26.76 16.94 10.34
CA PRO A 43 -28.02 17.42 9.77
C PRO A 43 -29.01 16.27 9.56
N SER A 44 -30.30 16.55 9.71
CA SER A 44 -31.40 15.59 9.65
C SER A 44 -31.60 14.91 8.28
N ARG A 45 -30.75 15.17 7.29
CA ARG A 45 -30.86 14.61 5.95
C ARG A 45 -30.50 13.12 5.95
N LYS A 46 -31.32 12.29 5.30
CA LYS A 46 -31.14 10.82 5.19
C LYS A 46 -29.74 10.40 4.70
N LEU A 47 -29.15 11.13 3.76
CA LEU A 47 -27.78 10.85 3.25
C LEU A 47 -26.69 10.98 4.34
N LEU A 48 -26.84 11.92 5.28
CA LEU A 48 -25.89 12.12 6.37
C LEU A 48 -26.17 11.19 7.56
N GLN A 49 -27.40 10.67 7.68
CA GLN A 49 -27.70 9.55 8.56
C GLN A 49 -27.07 8.25 8.05
N LEU A 50 -26.94 8.05 6.72
CA LEU A 50 -26.18 6.95 6.12
C LEU A 50 -24.68 7.01 6.44
N ALA A 51 -24.14 8.22 6.63
CA ALA A 51 -22.78 8.40 7.15
C ALA A 51 -22.66 7.98 8.62
N LYS A 52 -23.73 8.01 9.43
CA LYS A 52 -23.71 7.43 10.80
C LYS A 52 -23.60 5.91 10.78
N SER A 53 -24.21 5.24 9.79
CA SER A 53 -24.11 3.78 9.64
C SER A 53 -22.77 3.33 9.04
N THR A 54 -22.04 4.22 8.38
CA THR A 54 -20.72 3.93 7.84
C THR A 54 -19.70 4.35 8.89
N ARG A 55 -19.04 3.38 9.56
CA ARG A 55 -17.97 3.66 10.54
C ARG A 55 -16.72 4.23 9.84
N LEU A 56 -16.79 5.49 9.42
CA LEU A 56 -15.65 6.24 8.92
C LEU A 56 -15.00 6.91 10.12
N SER A 57 -13.91 6.33 10.60
CA SER A 57 -13.03 7.03 11.55
C SER A 57 -12.37 8.19 10.79
N LEU A 58 -12.60 9.43 11.23
CA LEU A 58 -11.89 10.60 10.71
C LEU A 58 -10.53 10.81 11.38
N GLN A 59 -10.19 10.00 12.39
CA GLN A 59 -8.85 9.94 12.94
C GLN A 59 -7.96 9.09 12.00
N PRO A 60 -6.91 9.68 11.40
CA PRO A 60 -5.97 8.94 10.57
C PRO A 60 -5.21 7.92 11.42
N LYS A 61 -5.17 6.69 10.92
CA LYS A 61 -4.36 5.58 11.41
C LYS A 61 -3.00 5.55 10.70
N ASN A 62 -2.90 6.14 9.52
CA ASN A 62 -1.64 6.36 8.84
C ASN A 62 -0.79 7.38 9.62
N ASN A 63 0.27 6.90 10.26
CA ASN A 63 1.21 7.72 11.00
C ASN A 63 2.27 8.31 10.06
N ARG A 64 2.89 9.42 10.48
CA ARG A 64 3.99 10.07 9.74
C ARG A 64 5.38 9.60 10.19
N VAL A 65 5.43 8.88 11.31
CA VAL A 65 6.67 8.37 11.90
C VAL A 65 6.59 6.86 12.08
N LEU A 66 7.76 6.23 12.14
CA LEU A 66 7.91 4.81 12.41
C LEU A 66 7.23 4.44 13.73
N LEU A 67 6.59 3.27 13.72
CA LEU A 67 5.86 2.72 14.86
C LEU A 67 6.71 1.67 15.57
N GLN A 68 6.50 1.53 16.88
CA GLN A 68 6.92 0.34 17.61
C GLN A 68 6.02 -0.83 17.21
N GLY A 69 6.49 -1.63 16.27
CA GLY A 69 5.77 -2.77 15.70
C GLY A 69 6.56 -3.42 14.56
N PRO A 70 6.11 -4.58 14.03
CA PRO A 70 6.79 -5.26 12.95
C PRO A 70 6.94 -4.38 11.71
N THR A 71 8.12 -4.49 11.09
CA THR A 71 8.36 -4.01 9.72
C THR A 71 8.01 -5.12 8.75
N VAL A 72 7.15 -4.78 7.80
CA VAL A 72 6.48 -5.70 6.91
C VAL A 72 6.84 -5.32 5.50
N PHE A 73 7.46 -6.24 4.78
CA PHE A 73 7.80 -6.07 3.38
C PHE A 73 6.69 -6.65 2.52
N THR A 74 6.47 -6.04 1.36
CA THR A 74 5.55 -6.55 0.36
C THR A 74 6.13 -6.35 -1.03
N ASP A 75 5.99 -7.38 -1.87
CA ASP A 75 6.30 -7.34 -3.31
C ASP A 75 5.27 -8.16 -4.10
N GLY A 76 5.09 -7.82 -5.37
CA GLY A 76 4.10 -8.42 -6.26
C GLY A 76 4.61 -8.57 -7.69
N SER A 77 4.83 -9.82 -8.12
CA SER A 77 5.24 -10.07 -9.50
C SER A 77 4.03 -10.24 -10.42
N GLY A 78 3.80 -9.27 -11.31
CA GLY A 78 2.82 -9.39 -12.39
C GLY A 78 3.11 -10.55 -13.37
N ARG A 79 4.33 -11.10 -13.37
CA ARG A 79 4.71 -12.24 -14.20
C ARG A 79 4.25 -13.57 -13.61
N THR A 80 4.56 -13.78 -12.33
CA THR A 80 4.26 -15.05 -11.65
C THR A 80 2.89 -15.03 -10.98
N GLY A 81 2.27 -13.86 -10.85
CA GLY A 81 1.06 -13.64 -10.08
C GLY A 81 1.27 -13.75 -8.57
N LYS A 82 2.51 -13.92 -8.09
CA LYS A 82 2.83 -14.09 -6.66
C LYS A 82 2.84 -12.74 -5.94
N ALA A 83 2.04 -12.66 -4.90
CA ALA A 83 2.02 -11.58 -3.92
C ALA A 83 2.69 -12.07 -2.65
N ILE A 84 3.78 -11.43 -2.24
CA ILE A 84 4.60 -11.84 -1.11
C ILE A 84 4.48 -10.82 0.01
N VAL A 85 4.40 -11.33 1.24
CA VAL A 85 4.51 -10.53 2.45
C VAL A 85 5.50 -11.21 3.38
N THR A 86 6.52 -10.49 3.83
CA THR A 86 7.41 -10.99 4.89
C THR A 86 7.54 -10.01 6.04
N TRP A 87 7.83 -10.53 7.22
CA TRP A 87 8.18 -9.73 8.40
C TRP A 87 9.10 -10.57 9.29
N ARG A 88 9.74 -9.92 10.25
CA ARG A 88 10.61 -10.61 11.22
C ARG A 88 10.01 -10.49 12.63
N ASP A 89 9.95 -11.61 13.33
CA ASP A 89 9.61 -11.69 14.75
C ASP A 89 10.70 -12.46 15.53
N GLU A 90 10.44 -12.77 16.80
CA GLU A 90 11.36 -13.49 17.69
C GLU A 90 11.74 -14.88 17.16
N SER A 91 10.88 -15.50 16.36
CA SER A 91 11.13 -16.81 15.74
C SER A 91 11.86 -16.70 14.39
N GLY A 92 12.12 -15.49 13.91
CA GLY A 92 12.84 -15.22 12.66
C GLY A 92 11.94 -14.68 11.56
N TRP A 93 12.31 -14.98 10.31
CA TRP A 93 11.59 -14.50 9.13
C TRP A 93 10.29 -15.29 8.91
N GLN A 94 9.18 -14.58 8.90
CA GLN A 94 7.86 -15.08 8.54
C GLN A 94 7.52 -14.74 7.09
N MET A 95 6.60 -15.49 6.50
CA MET A 95 6.17 -15.30 5.12
C MET A 95 4.68 -15.61 4.95
N LEU A 96 4.01 -14.83 4.11
CA LEU A 96 2.75 -15.17 3.48
C LEU A 96 2.88 -15.05 1.97
N GLU A 97 2.34 -16.04 1.27
CA GLU A 97 2.21 -16.01 -0.19
C GLU A 97 0.73 -15.99 -0.56
N GLY A 98 0.40 -15.16 -1.53
CA GLY A 98 -0.90 -15.12 -2.17
C GLY A 98 -0.72 -15.09 -3.68
N HIS A 99 -1.82 -15.29 -4.38
CA HIS A 99 -1.82 -15.28 -5.84
C HIS A 99 -2.85 -14.29 -6.37
N LYS A 100 -2.48 -13.55 -7.41
CA LYS A 100 -3.36 -12.70 -8.20
C LYS A 100 -2.89 -12.65 -9.64
N SER A 101 -3.77 -13.01 -10.56
CA SER A 101 -3.53 -12.81 -11.99
C SER A 101 -3.80 -11.34 -12.38
N GLY A 102 -3.01 -10.84 -13.33
CA GLY A 102 -3.19 -9.52 -13.92
C GLY A 102 -1.90 -8.69 -13.91
N SER A 103 -2.04 -7.37 -13.90
CA SER A 103 -0.88 -6.46 -13.87
C SER A 103 -0.13 -6.53 -12.54
N ALA A 104 1.15 -6.15 -12.54
CA ALA A 104 1.96 -6.03 -11.32
C ALA A 104 1.23 -5.21 -10.24
N GLN A 105 0.59 -4.10 -10.61
CA GLN A 105 -0.22 -3.29 -9.69
C GLN A 105 -1.29 -4.08 -8.93
N LEU A 106 -1.96 -5.04 -9.56
CA LEU A 106 -2.96 -5.87 -8.88
C LEU A 106 -2.30 -6.87 -7.91
N VAL A 107 -1.13 -7.39 -8.27
CA VAL A 107 -0.39 -8.32 -7.43
C VAL A 107 0.20 -7.60 -6.21
N GLU A 108 0.76 -6.41 -6.41
CA GLU A 108 1.21 -5.52 -5.33
C GLU A 108 0.07 -5.15 -4.38
N LEU A 109 -1.09 -4.74 -4.91
CA LEU A 109 -2.26 -4.44 -4.09
C LEU A 109 -2.73 -5.66 -3.29
N ARG A 110 -2.62 -6.87 -3.87
CA ARG A 110 -2.92 -8.12 -3.17
C ARG A 110 -1.96 -8.34 -2.00
N ALA A 111 -0.66 -8.11 -2.18
CA ALA A 111 0.34 -8.24 -1.13
C ALA A 111 0.05 -7.28 0.04
N VAL A 112 -0.21 -6.01 -0.25
CA VAL A 112 -0.54 -5.02 0.77
C VAL A 112 -1.86 -5.35 1.50
N ALA A 113 -2.90 -5.77 0.78
CA ALA A 113 -4.16 -6.19 1.41
C ALA A 113 -3.95 -7.39 2.36
N MET A 114 -3.08 -8.34 2.00
CA MET A 114 -2.71 -9.46 2.87
C MET A 114 -1.96 -8.99 4.12
N ALA A 115 -0.99 -8.08 3.96
CA ALA A 115 -0.24 -7.53 5.09
C ALA A 115 -1.17 -6.84 6.09
N PHE A 116 -2.09 -6.00 5.61
CA PHE A 116 -3.05 -5.29 6.46
C PHE A 116 -4.05 -6.23 7.14
N GLN A 117 -4.46 -7.30 6.45
CA GLN A 117 -5.31 -8.33 7.04
C GLN A 117 -4.57 -9.12 8.12
N ARG A 118 -3.31 -9.49 7.89
CA ARG A 118 -2.51 -10.30 8.82
C ARG A 118 -2.19 -9.55 10.11
N LEU A 119 -1.87 -8.27 9.99
CA LEU A 119 -1.36 -7.45 11.09
C LEU A 119 -2.40 -6.46 11.61
N SER A 120 -3.68 -6.76 11.42
CA SER A 120 -4.82 -5.91 11.81
C SER A 120 -4.85 -5.57 13.30
N HIS A 121 -4.26 -6.42 14.14
CA HIS A 121 -4.29 -6.34 15.61
C HIS A 121 -3.02 -5.73 16.22
N VAL A 122 -2.08 -5.22 15.42
CA VAL A 122 -0.84 -4.59 15.93
C VAL A 122 -0.46 -3.35 15.14
N PRO A 123 0.26 -2.38 15.72
CA PRO A 123 0.92 -1.33 14.94
C PRO A 123 1.92 -1.95 13.96
N SER A 124 2.05 -1.43 12.74
CA SER A 124 2.93 -2.03 11.74
C SER A 124 3.53 -1.00 10.78
N ASN A 125 4.76 -1.24 10.33
CA ASN A 125 5.44 -0.42 9.34
C ASN A 125 5.46 -1.18 8.00
N LEU A 126 4.61 -0.78 7.04
CA LEU A 126 4.61 -1.33 5.67
C LEU A 126 5.80 -0.75 4.90
N VAL A 127 6.57 -1.60 4.24
CA VAL A 127 7.63 -1.26 3.31
C VAL A 127 7.29 -1.87 1.95
N THR A 128 7.28 -1.04 0.92
CA THR A 128 7.01 -1.45 -0.47
C THR A 128 7.85 -0.60 -1.41
N ASP A 129 8.28 -1.19 -2.52
CA ASP A 129 8.97 -0.48 -3.59
C ASP A 129 8.03 0.00 -4.72
N SER A 130 6.74 -0.33 -4.60
CA SER A 130 5.70 0.12 -5.51
C SER A 130 5.11 1.44 -5.05
N ALA A 131 5.54 2.53 -5.70
CA ALA A 131 5.00 3.88 -5.47
C ALA A 131 3.47 3.92 -5.56
N TYR A 132 2.90 3.13 -6.49
CA TYR A 132 1.46 3.05 -6.69
C TYR A 132 0.72 2.58 -5.44
N VAL A 133 1.16 1.48 -4.82
CA VAL A 133 0.48 0.94 -3.63
C VAL A 133 0.83 1.73 -2.38
N ALA A 134 2.04 2.29 -2.29
CA ALA A 134 2.39 3.22 -1.21
C ALA A 134 1.43 4.43 -1.19
N ASP A 135 1.27 5.11 -2.33
CA ASP A 135 0.41 6.29 -2.46
C ASP A 135 -1.06 5.96 -2.18
N ILE A 136 -1.56 4.86 -2.72
CA ILE A 136 -2.95 4.43 -2.48
C ILE A 136 -3.17 4.11 -1.00
N THR A 137 -2.27 3.36 -0.37
CA THR A 137 -2.42 2.94 1.04
C THR A 137 -2.42 4.13 1.99
N GLN A 138 -1.63 5.16 1.70
CA GLN A 138 -1.62 6.40 2.47
C GLN A 138 -2.91 7.21 2.32
N ARG A 139 -3.57 7.14 1.15
CA ARG A 139 -4.77 7.93 0.82
C ARG A 139 -6.08 7.22 1.13
N LEU A 140 -6.08 5.88 1.24
CA LEU A 140 -7.28 5.12 1.54
C LEU A 140 -7.81 5.35 2.96
N ASP A 141 -6.93 5.79 3.86
CA ASP A 141 -7.31 6.19 5.21
C ASP A 141 -8.24 7.41 5.16
N CYS A 142 -9.29 7.39 5.98
CA CYS A 142 -10.33 8.42 6.02
C CYS A 142 -10.97 8.81 4.66
N SER A 143 -10.85 7.96 3.62
CA SER A 143 -11.40 8.21 2.28
C SER A 143 -12.70 7.44 2.01
N LEU A 144 -13.51 7.95 1.07
CA LEU A 144 -14.59 7.19 0.43
C LEU A 144 -14.08 6.50 -0.82
N LEU A 145 -14.31 5.19 -0.92
CA LEU A 145 -13.96 4.41 -2.10
C LEU A 145 -15.13 4.41 -3.11
N LYS A 146 -14.90 4.98 -4.29
CA LYS A 146 -15.83 4.91 -5.42
C LYS A 146 -15.61 3.64 -6.24
N GLU A 147 -16.69 3.06 -6.73
CA GLU A 147 -16.64 1.96 -7.69
C GLU A 147 -15.99 2.37 -9.01
N VAL A 148 -15.21 1.45 -9.59
CA VAL A 148 -14.51 1.62 -10.86
C VAL A 148 -14.79 0.45 -11.79
N ASN A 149 -14.72 0.69 -13.10
CA ASN A 149 -15.08 -0.30 -14.12
C ASN A 149 -14.18 -1.55 -14.12
N ASN A 150 -12.96 -1.46 -13.57
CA ASN A 150 -12.09 -2.61 -13.40
C ASN A 150 -12.46 -3.38 -12.13
N ALA A 151 -13.27 -4.43 -12.26
CA ALA A 151 -13.75 -5.23 -11.13
C ALA A 151 -12.61 -5.90 -10.32
N ALA A 152 -11.53 -6.33 -10.99
CA ALA A 152 -10.39 -6.94 -10.32
C ALA A 152 -9.62 -5.93 -9.46
N LEU A 153 -9.48 -4.70 -9.94
CA LEU A 153 -8.90 -3.60 -9.18
C LEU A 153 -9.84 -3.17 -8.04
N PHE A 154 -11.12 -2.96 -8.33
CA PHE A 154 -12.09 -2.49 -7.34
C PHE A 154 -12.22 -3.47 -6.17
N SER A 155 -12.27 -4.78 -6.44
CA SER A 155 -12.32 -5.79 -5.37
C SER A 155 -11.10 -5.74 -4.44
N LEU A 156 -9.89 -5.53 -4.99
CA LEU A 156 -8.68 -5.39 -4.19
C LEU A 156 -8.63 -4.07 -3.41
N LEU A 157 -8.99 -2.95 -4.05
CA LEU A 157 -9.10 -1.66 -3.36
C LEU A 157 -10.13 -1.71 -2.24
N LYS A 158 -11.27 -2.35 -2.47
CA LYS A 158 -12.31 -2.54 -1.46
C LYS A 158 -11.80 -3.41 -0.31
N ALA A 159 -11.09 -4.50 -0.60
CA ALA A 159 -10.49 -5.34 0.43
C ALA A 159 -9.48 -4.56 1.29
N LEU A 160 -8.53 -3.85 0.65
CA LEU A 160 -7.55 -3.02 1.34
C LEU A 160 -8.23 -1.92 2.17
N TRP A 161 -9.18 -1.20 1.57
CA TRP A 161 -9.97 -0.18 2.26
C TRP A 161 -10.68 -0.76 3.49
N CYS A 162 -11.39 -1.88 3.36
CA CYS A 162 -12.04 -2.55 4.49
C CYS A 162 -11.04 -2.90 5.60
N THR A 163 -9.86 -3.42 5.25
CA THR A 163 -8.83 -3.75 6.25
C THR A 163 -8.33 -2.49 6.96
N ILE A 164 -8.05 -1.39 6.25
CA ILE A 164 -7.65 -0.10 6.84
C ILE A 164 -8.75 0.45 7.76
N GLN A 165 -10.00 0.45 7.31
CA GLN A 165 -11.12 0.98 8.10
C GLN A 165 -11.39 0.15 9.37
N ASN A 166 -11.17 -1.17 9.32
CA ASN A 166 -11.37 -2.04 10.48
C ASN A 166 -10.19 -2.07 11.46
N ARG A 167 -9.02 -1.53 11.09
CA ARG A 167 -7.87 -1.46 12.00
C ARG A 167 -8.16 -0.57 13.20
N VAL A 168 -7.72 -1.00 14.38
CA VAL A 168 -7.68 -0.16 15.59
C VAL A 168 -6.29 0.45 15.77
N HIS A 169 -5.25 -0.26 15.33
CA HIS A 169 -3.87 0.16 15.49
C HIS A 169 -3.36 0.97 14.28
N PRO A 170 -2.48 1.96 14.53
CA PRO A 170 -1.90 2.77 13.47
C PRO A 170 -1.00 1.93 12.56
N TYR A 171 -0.65 2.49 11.41
CA TYR A 171 0.33 1.93 10.49
C TYR A 171 1.19 3.06 9.92
N TYR A 172 2.39 2.72 9.47
CA TYR A 172 3.27 3.64 8.74
C TYR A 172 3.55 3.03 7.37
N VAL A 173 3.63 3.87 6.32
CA VAL A 173 3.96 3.42 4.97
C VAL A 173 5.28 4.04 4.54
N LEU A 174 6.27 3.19 4.29
CA LEU A 174 7.55 3.55 3.72
C LEU A 174 7.62 3.06 2.28
N HIS A 175 7.65 4.01 1.35
CA HIS A 175 8.04 3.72 -0.02
C HIS A 175 9.56 3.71 -0.13
N ILE A 176 10.12 2.67 -0.75
CA ILE A 176 11.55 2.57 -1.04
C ILE A 176 11.77 2.45 -2.55
N ARG A 177 13.00 2.72 -2.99
CA ARG A 177 13.37 2.50 -4.39
C ARG A 177 13.70 1.02 -4.58
N SER A 178 13.12 0.41 -5.61
CA SER A 178 13.45 -0.96 -6.03
C SER A 178 14.96 -1.12 -6.24
N HIS A 179 15.47 -2.31 -5.91
CA HIS A 179 16.85 -2.74 -6.20
C HIS A 179 17.94 -1.76 -5.74
N THR A 180 17.79 -1.21 -4.53
CA THR A 180 18.85 -0.43 -3.90
C THR A 180 20.07 -1.30 -3.57
N SER A 181 21.28 -0.76 -3.73
CA SER A 181 22.54 -1.39 -3.33
C SER A 181 22.97 -1.05 -1.91
N LEU A 182 22.15 -0.26 -1.19
CA LEU A 182 22.45 0.13 0.17
C LEU A 182 22.28 -1.07 1.12
N PRO A 183 23.19 -1.29 2.07
CA PRO A 183 23.03 -2.33 3.07
C PRO A 183 21.96 -1.95 4.09
N GLY A 184 21.44 -2.95 4.79
CA GLY A 184 20.57 -2.76 5.94
C GLY A 184 19.27 -3.54 5.86
N PHE A 185 18.57 -3.59 7.00
CA PHE A 185 17.37 -4.40 7.18
C PHE A 185 16.27 -4.12 6.15
N ILE A 186 16.10 -2.86 5.76
CA ILE A 186 15.09 -2.46 4.77
C ILE A 186 15.42 -3.02 3.38
N ALA A 187 16.69 -2.94 2.96
CA ALA A 187 17.13 -3.47 1.68
C ALA A 187 17.14 -5.01 1.66
N GLU A 188 17.51 -5.64 2.78
CA GLU A 188 17.48 -7.10 2.94
C GLU A 188 16.05 -7.65 2.82
N GLY A 189 15.09 -7.02 3.52
CA GLY A 189 13.69 -7.42 3.46
C GLY A 189 13.08 -7.26 2.07
N ASN A 190 13.33 -6.14 1.39
CA ASN A 190 12.86 -5.96 0.00
C ASN A 190 13.47 -6.99 -0.94
N ALA A 191 14.79 -7.18 -0.87
CA ALA A 191 15.48 -8.15 -1.72
C ALA A 191 15.01 -9.58 -1.44
N ARG A 192 14.51 -9.88 -0.23
CA ARG A 192 13.91 -11.18 0.08
C ARG A 192 12.59 -11.36 -0.67
N ASP A 193 11.71 -10.37 -0.61
CA ASP A 193 10.40 -10.43 -1.26
C ASP A 193 10.52 -10.48 -2.79
N ASP A 194 11.43 -9.67 -3.38
CA ASP A 194 11.78 -9.71 -4.81
C ASP A 194 12.11 -11.14 -5.29
N LYS A 195 12.90 -11.86 -4.49
CA LYS A 195 13.34 -13.22 -4.79
C LYS A 195 12.22 -14.24 -4.66
N LEU A 196 11.36 -14.08 -3.66
CA LEU A 196 10.22 -14.96 -3.41
C LEU A 196 9.11 -14.76 -4.47
N ALA A 197 8.93 -13.53 -4.96
CA ALA A 197 7.99 -13.22 -6.02
C ALA A 197 8.49 -13.73 -7.39
N ASN A 198 9.81 -13.81 -7.58
CA ASN A 198 10.46 -14.21 -8.84
C ASN A 198 11.48 -15.36 -8.69
N PRO A 199 11.11 -16.53 -8.13
CA PRO A 199 12.08 -17.56 -7.72
C PRO A 199 12.83 -18.21 -8.89
N ALA A 200 12.21 -18.30 -10.07
CA ALA A 200 12.79 -18.92 -11.27
C ALA A 200 14.01 -18.16 -11.84
N TRP A 201 14.21 -16.91 -11.45
CA TRP A 201 15.25 -16.02 -11.98
C TRP A 201 16.41 -15.79 -11.03
N VAL A 202 16.20 -16.08 -9.74
CA VAL A 202 17.18 -15.90 -8.67
C VAL A 202 17.91 -17.20 -8.37
N MET A 203 17.27 -18.33 -8.63
CA MET A 203 17.93 -19.62 -8.57
C MET A 203 18.68 -19.92 -9.87
N PRO A 204 19.89 -20.51 -9.80
CA PRO A 204 20.56 -21.02 -10.99
C PRO A 204 19.72 -22.17 -11.56
N GLN A 205 18.83 -21.85 -12.50
CA GLN A 205 18.26 -22.86 -13.37
C GLN A 205 19.37 -23.28 -14.34
N PRO A 206 19.49 -24.59 -14.65
CA PRO A 206 20.53 -25.08 -15.54
C PRO A 206 20.42 -24.53 -16.97
N ASP A 207 19.26 -24.01 -17.40
CA ASP A 207 19.02 -23.52 -18.76
C ASP A 207 18.79 -22.00 -18.83
N LYS A 208 19.88 -21.25 -19.07
CA LYS A 208 19.88 -19.80 -19.30
C LYS A 208 19.09 -19.38 -20.55
N LEU A 209 18.97 -20.25 -21.54
CA LEU A 209 18.29 -19.95 -22.80
C LEU A 209 16.76 -20.00 -22.60
N ALA A 210 16.27 -21.01 -21.87
CA ALA A 210 14.86 -21.09 -21.49
C ALA A 210 14.43 -19.87 -20.65
N GLN A 211 15.29 -19.44 -19.72
CA GLN A 211 15.09 -18.18 -18.99
C GLN A 211 14.98 -17.01 -19.97
N ALA A 212 15.99 -16.74 -20.79
CA ALA A 212 15.96 -15.60 -21.69
C ALA A 212 14.73 -15.57 -22.63
N LYS A 213 14.26 -16.72 -23.11
CA LYS A 213 13.00 -16.85 -23.88
C LYS A 213 11.78 -16.42 -23.05
N ALA A 214 11.64 -16.93 -21.83
CA ALA A 214 10.54 -16.53 -20.94
C ALA A 214 10.58 -15.03 -20.59
N SER A 215 11.78 -14.44 -20.47
CA SER A 215 11.97 -13.01 -20.19
C SER A 215 11.50 -12.19 -21.38
N HIS A 216 11.95 -12.57 -22.59
CA HIS A 216 11.59 -11.90 -23.82
C HIS A 216 10.08 -11.97 -24.07
N ASN A 217 9.47 -13.15 -23.91
CA ASN A 217 8.02 -13.31 -24.11
C ASN A 217 7.19 -12.45 -23.16
N PHE A 218 7.69 -12.16 -21.96
CA PHE A 218 6.98 -11.35 -20.98
C PHE A 218 7.24 -9.85 -21.13
N PHE A 219 8.48 -9.44 -21.39
CA PHE A 219 8.91 -8.04 -21.39
C PHE A 219 9.20 -7.45 -22.76
N HIS A 220 9.18 -8.27 -23.82
CA HIS A 220 9.60 -7.92 -25.17
C HIS A 220 10.99 -7.24 -25.22
N GLN A 221 11.93 -7.76 -24.43
CA GLN A 221 13.29 -7.21 -24.31
C GLN A 221 14.08 -7.34 -25.61
N GLY A 222 14.80 -6.28 -26.00
CA GLY A 222 15.68 -6.30 -27.17
C GLY A 222 16.96 -7.13 -26.99
N SER A 223 17.66 -7.40 -28.10
CA SER A 223 18.80 -8.34 -28.14
C SER A 223 19.91 -7.98 -27.17
N ARG A 224 20.24 -6.69 -27.06
CA ARG A 224 21.27 -6.19 -26.13
C ARG A 224 20.90 -6.41 -24.67
N ALA A 225 19.62 -6.28 -24.31
CA ALA A 225 19.15 -6.50 -22.96
C ALA A 225 19.27 -7.99 -22.57
N LEU A 226 18.88 -8.90 -23.48
CA LEU A 226 19.02 -10.34 -23.26
C LEU A 226 20.48 -10.78 -23.15
N GLN A 227 21.37 -10.27 -24.01
CA GLN A 227 22.82 -10.55 -23.94
C GLN A 227 23.39 -10.13 -22.59
N LYS A 228 23.08 -8.92 -22.14
CA LYS A 228 23.61 -8.39 -20.87
C LYS A 228 23.04 -9.12 -19.66
N GLN A 229 21.73 -9.38 -19.65
CA GLN A 229 21.02 -9.93 -18.49
C GLN A 229 21.29 -11.43 -18.28
N PHE A 230 21.46 -12.19 -19.38
CA PHE A 230 21.62 -13.66 -19.33
C PHE A 230 23.00 -14.14 -19.77
N SER A 231 23.91 -13.20 -20.09
CA SER A 231 25.23 -13.50 -20.64
C SER A 231 25.17 -14.37 -21.92
N LEU A 232 24.17 -14.11 -22.77
CA LEU A 232 23.99 -14.84 -24.03
C LEU A 232 24.91 -14.30 -25.13
N THR A 233 25.25 -15.15 -26.08
CA THR A 233 25.89 -14.73 -27.33
C THR A 233 24.93 -13.89 -28.18
N SER A 234 25.49 -13.10 -29.10
CA SER A 234 24.66 -12.32 -30.02
C SER A 234 23.77 -13.19 -30.91
N THR A 235 24.17 -14.42 -31.22
CA THR A 235 23.39 -15.36 -32.04
C THR A 235 22.20 -15.90 -31.26
N GLU A 236 22.41 -16.35 -30.03
CA GLU A 236 21.34 -16.84 -29.16
C GLU A 236 20.29 -15.76 -28.89
N ALA A 237 20.72 -14.53 -28.59
CA ALA A 237 19.79 -13.43 -28.34
C ALA A 237 18.98 -13.02 -29.59
N ARG A 238 19.56 -13.13 -30.80
CA ARG A 238 18.81 -12.91 -32.05
C ARG A 238 17.80 -14.03 -32.30
N ASN A 239 18.19 -15.28 -32.07
CA ASN A 239 17.32 -16.44 -32.24
C ASN A 239 16.08 -16.39 -31.34
N ILE A 240 16.21 -15.86 -30.13
CA ILE A 240 15.08 -15.64 -29.22
C ILE A 240 14.11 -14.61 -29.81
N ILE A 241 14.62 -13.50 -30.33
CA ILE A 241 13.79 -12.42 -30.88
C ILE A 241 13.13 -12.85 -32.19
N SER A 242 13.82 -13.62 -33.02
CA SER A 242 13.25 -14.13 -34.28
C SER A 242 12.18 -15.21 -34.07
N SER A 243 12.04 -15.74 -32.84
CA SER A 243 11.00 -16.71 -32.49
C SER A 243 9.69 -16.08 -31.99
N CYS A 244 9.63 -14.74 -31.96
CA CYS A 244 8.46 -13.97 -31.55
C CYS A 244 7.57 -13.57 -32.73
#